data_AF-A0A6B2ECE2-F1
#
_entry.id   AF-A0A6B2ECE2-F1
#
_cell.length_a   1.000
_cell.length_b   1.000
_cell.length_c   1.000
_cell.angle_alpha   90.00
_cell.angle_beta   90.00
_cell.angle_gamma   90.00
#
_symmetry.space_group_name_H-M   'P 1'
#
loop_
_entity.id
_entity.type
_entity.pdbx_description
1 polymer ?
#
loop_
_entity_poly.entity_id
_entity_poly.type
_entity_poly.pdbx_seq_one_letter_code
_entity_poly.pdbx_strand_id
1 'polypeptide(L)'
;IKYFGRTTDFRGKTLWELVGSLKNFGVGRIVTRSMFERYPEPCYYRILKVEALPNNEDPLQARKVKVTVEKTHRGKLMHAPIEIMSTSYKADYKLIPKHEEVEYCRKPAPREMKILPRCIDLPPLLREYLKDETGKENPQMPLIINKYGYKNYRLAEEGETPTVQVGMGLGDPVNPRLYTVTEAK
;
A
#
# COMPACT_ATOMS: atom_id res chain seq x y z
N ILE A 1 -24.78 -14.43 -12.37
CA ILE A 1 -24.45 -13.35 -13.33
C ILE A 1 -22.93 -13.22 -13.37
N LYS A 2 -22.29 -13.40 -14.52
CA LYS A 2 -20.82 -13.33 -14.68
C LYS A 2 -20.47 -11.99 -15.32
N TYR A 3 -19.79 -11.13 -14.58
CA TYR A 3 -19.38 -9.81 -15.05
C TYR A 3 -18.02 -9.92 -15.75
N PHE A 4 -17.90 -9.30 -16.92
CA PHE A 4 -16.66 -9.21 -17.68
C PHE A 4 -16.14 -7.77 -17.60
N GLY A 5 -14.87 -7.59 -17.21
CA GLY A 5 -14.25 -6.28 -17.07
C GLY A 5 -13.39 -6.16 -15.80
N ARG A 6 -12.80 -4.98 -15.60
CA ARG A 6 -12.01 -4.68 -14.40
C ARG A 6 -12.95 -4.47 -13.22
N THR A 7 -12.83 -5.33 -12.20
CA THR A 7 -13.60 -5.22 -10.97
C THR A 7 -13.15 -4.02 -10.15
N THR A 8 -14.09 -3.30 -9.55
CA THR A 8 -13.81 -2.18 -8.65
C THR A 8 -14.60 -2.34 -7.36
N ASP A 9 -13.93 -2.23 -6.23
CA ASP A 9 -14.54 -2.29 -4.90
C ASP A 9 -14.96 -0.91 -4.38
N PHE A 10 -15.05 0.09 -5.26
CA PHE A 10 -15.42 1.45 -4.88
C PHE A 10 -16.90 1.52 -4.54
N ARG A 11 -17.18 1.92 -3.31
CA ARG A 11 -18.52 2.10 -2.77
C ARG A 11 -18.53 3.40 -1.98
N GLY A 12 -19.59 4.20 -2.10
CA GLY A 12 -19.75 5.43 -1.34
C GLY A 12 -19.93 6.67 -2.21
N LYS A 13 -19.51 7.81 -1.68
CA LYS A 13 -19.66 9.14 -2.30
C LYS A 13 -18.31 9.71 -2.68
N THR A 14 -18.31 10.75 -3.51
CA THR A 14 -17.11 11.53 -3.79
C THR A 14 -16.75 12.43 -2.60
N LEU A 15 -15.49 12.87 -2.50
CA LEU A 15 -15.11 13.84 -1.45
C LEU A 15 -15.86 15.17 -1.64
N TRP A 16 -16.09 15.59 -2.88
CA TRP A 16 -16.85 16.82 -3.19
C TRP A 16 -18.23 16.80 -2.54
N GLU A 17 -19.00 15.72 -2.73
CA GLU A 17 -20.35 15.59 -2.18
C GLU A 17 -20.36 15.50 -0.65
N LEU A 18 -19.39 14.78 -0.07
CA LEU A 18 -19.29 14.65 1.39
C LEU A 18 -18.93 15.98 2.04
N VAL A 19 -17.91 16.66 1.53
CA VAL A 19 -17.41 17.90 2.11
C VAL A 19 -18.39 19.04 1.88
N GLY A 20 -19.04 19.11 0.72
CA GLY A 20 -20.05 20.13 0.41
C GLY A 20 -21.35 19.99 1.19
N SER A 21 -21.69 18.80 1.69
CA SER A 21 -22.91 18.57 2.50
C SER A 21 -22.71 18.80 4.00
N LEU A 22 -21.46 19.00 4.46
CA LEU A 22 -21.13 19.15 5.87
C LEU A 22 -20.94 20.63 6.25
N LYS A 23 -21.37 20.98 7.47
CA LYS A 23 -21.06 22.29 8.06
C LYS A 23 -19.54 22.44 8.21
N ASN A 24 -19.03 23.63 7.92
CA ASN A 24 -17.59 23.95 7.92
C ASN A 24 -16.77 22.96 7.09
N PHE A 25 -17.32 22.47 5.97
CA PHE A 25 -16.65 21.54 5.07
C PHE A 25 -16.19 20.23 5.74
N GLY A 26 -16.80 19.87 6.87
CA GLY A 26 -16.43 18.67 7.62
C GLY A 26 -15.03 18.71 8.24
N VAL A 27 -14.45 19.89 8.48
CA VAL A 27 -13.16 20.01 9.19
C VAL A 27 -13.24 19.31 10.56
N GLY A 28 -12.23 18.49 10.86
CA GLY A 28 -12.16 17.66 12.06
C GLY A 28 -12.89 16.30 11.95
N ARG A 29 -13.70 16.08 10.91
CA ARG A 29 -14.39 14.80 10.69
C ARG A 29 -13.48 13.74 10.09
N ILE A 30 -13.91 12.49 10.26
CA ILE A 30 -13.16 11.31 9.85
C ILE A 30 -13.82 10.67 8.63
N VAL A 31 -13.02 10.50 7.58
CA VAL A 31 -13.44 9.87 6.33
C VAL A 31 -12.60 8.64 6.09
N THR A 32 -13.23 7.55 5.69
CA THR A 32 -12.56 6.32 5.24
C THR A 32 -12.78 6.09 3.75
N ARG A 33 -12.00 5.19 3.16
CA ARG A 33 -12.21 4.73 1.78
C ARG A 33 -12.60 3.26 1.78
N SER A 34 -13.60 2.90 1.00
CA SER A 34 -14.12 1.53 0.91
C SER A 34 -13.06 0.56 0.40
N MET A 35 -12.17 1.00 -0.51
CA MET A 35 -11.01 0.21 -0.94
C MET A 35 -10.08 -0.21 0.22
N PHE A 36 -10.08 0.51 1.35
CA PHE A 36 -9.26 0.17 2.51
C PHE A 36 -9.96 -0.75 3.51
N GLU A 37 -11.24 -1.06 3.34
CA GLU A 37 -11.95 -2.08 4.14
C GLU A 37 -11.35 -3.49 3.97
N ARG A 38 -10.54 -3.69 2.92
CA ARG A 38 -9.74 -4.92 2.72
C ARG A 38 -8.71 -5.17 3.83
N TYR A 39 -8.39 -4.15 4.62
CA TYR A 39 -7.43 -4.26 5.73
C TYR A 39 -8.21 -4.31 7.05
N PRO A 40 -7.88 -5.23 7.97
CA PRO A 40 -8.51 -5.27 9.29
C PRO A 40 -8.08 -4.09 10.17
N GLU A 41 -6.98 -3.42 9.80
CA GLU A 41 -6.44 -2.29 10.52
C GLU A 41 -7.13 -0.97 10.08
N PRO A 42 -7.38 -0.02 11.00
CA PRO A 42 -8.11 1.20 10.67
C PRO A 42 -7.29 2.05 9.68
N CYS A 43 -8.00 2.49 8.65
CA CYS A 43 -7.49 3.37 7.61
C CYS A 43 -8.45 4.54 7.48
N TYR A 44 -8.02 5.74 7.84
CA TYR A 44 -8.87 6.92 7.79
C TYR A 44 -8.08 8.19 7.51
N TYR A 45 -8.84 9.22 7.18
CA TYR A 45 -8.39 10.57 6.92
C TYR A 45 -9.11 11.51 7.87
N ARG A 46 -8.35 12.28 8.65
CA ARG A 46 -8.89 13.40 9.43
C ARG A 46 -8.79 14.67 8.60
N ILE A 47 -9.92 15.31 8.31
CA ILE A 47 -9.95 16.52 7.49
C ILE A 47 -9.38 17.69 8.29
N LEU A 48 -8.34 18.35 7.78
CA LEU A 48 -7.76 19.55 8.37
C LEU A 48 -8.23 20.81 7.66
N LYS A 49 -8.10 20.83 6.32
CA LYS A 49 -8.43 21.98 5.49
C LYS A 49 -9.02 21.53 4.17
N VAL A 50 -9.95 22.32 3.65
CA VAL A 50 -10.60 22.11 2.36
C VAL A 50 -10.43 23.37 1.53
N GLU A 51 -10.00 23.20 0.28
CA GLU A 51 -9.88 24.24 -0.72
C GLU A 51 -10.64 23.79 -1.99
N ALA A 52 -11.61 24.58 -2.40
CA ALA A 52 -12.29 24.37 -3.67
C ALA A 52 -11.36 24.79 -4.83
N LEU A 53 -11.39 24.01 -5.90
CA LEU A 53 -10.67 24.36 -7.13
C LEU A 53 -11.53 25.28 -7.99
N PRO A 54 -10.91 26.13 -8.84
CA PRO A 54 -11.66 26.93 -9.80
C PRO A 54 -12.48 26.03 -10.72
N ASN A 55 -13.64 26.53 -11.14
CA ASN A 55 -14.54 25.79 -12.02
C ASN A 55 -13.80 25.47 -13.32
N ASN A 56 -13.72 24.19 -13.66
CA ASN A 56 -13.09 23.71 -14.88
C ASN A 56 -14.18 23.20 -15.84
N GLU A 57 -14.00 23.42 -17.14
CA GLU A 57 -14.96 22.96 -18.16
C GLU A 57 -15.02 21.43 -18.26
N ASP A 58 -13.93 20.74 -17.90
CA ASP A 58 -13.89 19.28 -17.86
C ASP A 58 -14.73 18.74 -16.68
N PRO A 59 -15.79 17.94 -16.93
CA PRO A 59 -16.67 17.42 -15.89
C PRO A 59 -15.97 16.56 -14.83
N LEU A 60 -14.86 15.91 -15.19
CA LEU A 60 -14.07 15.07 -14.31
C LEU A 60 -13.14 15.90 -13.41
N GLN A 61 -12.72 17.07 -13.89
CA GLN A 61 -11.93 18.04 -13.12
C GLN A 61 -12.84 18.89 -12.22
N ALA A 62 -14.04 19.24 -12.66
CA ALA A 62 -15.01 20.03 -11.92
C ALA A 62 -15.39 19.40 -10.56
N ARG A 63 -15.33 18.08 -10.44
CA ARG A 63 -15.64 17.34 -9.21
C ARG A 63 -14.44 17.15 -8.28
N LYS A 64 -13.28 17.74 -8.59
CA LYS A 64 -12.09 17.62 -7.74
C LYS A 64 -12.08 18.70 -6.67
N VAL A 65 -11.71 18.29 -5.46
CA VAL A 65 -11.45 19.17 -4.32
C VAL A 65 -10.02 18.96 -3.88
N LYS A 66 -9.39 20.03 -3.41
CA LYS A 66 -8.13 19.94 -2.69
C LYS A 66 -8.41 19.84 -1.19
N VAL A 67 -8.11 18.70 -0.59
CA VAL A 67 -8.35 18.45 0.85
C VAL A 67 -7.03 18.09 1.52
N THR A 68 -6.62 18.90 2.49
CA THR A 68 -5.48 18.58 3.36
C THR A 68 -5.98 17.72 4.51
N VAL A 69 -5.39 16.53 4.66
CA VAL A 69 -5.81 15.54 5.65
C VAL A 69 -4.63 14.98 6.42
N GLU A 70 -4.87 14.56 7.65
CA GLU A 70 -3.98 13.62 8.31
C GLU A 70 -4.39 12.21 7.94
N LYS A 71 -3.45 11.47 7.36
CA LYS A 71 -3.66 10.10 6.93
C LYS A 71 -3.21 9.14 8.02
N THR A 72 -4.12 8.29 8.45
CA THR A 72 -3.80 7.06 9.19
C THR A 72 -4.00 5.88 8.25
N HIS A 73 -2.94 5.14 7.98
CA HIS A 73 -3.01 3.96 7.11
C HIS A 73 -2.52 2.75 7.87
N ARG A 74 -3.43 1.78 8.03
CA ARG A 74 -3.18 0.52 8.73
C ARG A 74 -2.67 0.73 10.16
N GLY A 75 -3.33 1.63 10.89
CA GLY A 75 -2.96 2.01 12.25
C GLY A 75 -1.73 2.92 12.40
N LYS A 76 -1.00 3.23 11.33
CA LYS A 76 0.16 4.15 11.38
C LYS A 76 -0.26 5.54 10.91
N LEU A 77 -0.07 6.53 11.78
CA LEU A 77 -0.26 7.95 11.47
C LEU A 77 0.91 8.46 10.62
N MET A 78 0.61 9.24 9.57
CA MET A 78 1.65 9.92 8.79
C MET A 78 2.20 11.12 9.56
N HIS A 79 3.52 11.32 9.50
CA HIS A 79 4.18 12.44 10.15
C HIS A 79 3.75 13.80 9.60
N ALA A 80 3.46 13.87 8.29
CA ALA A 80 3.04 15.09 7.61
C ALA A 80 1.60 14.99 7.09
N PRO A 81 0.83 16.08 7.13
CA PRO A 81 -0.44 16.17 6.41
C PRO A 81 -0.24 15.94 4.91
N ILE A 82 -1.22 15.29 4.28
CA ILE A 82 -1.20 14.99 2.85
C ILE A 82 -2.34 15.75 2.17
N GLU A 83 -2.07 16.26 0.97
CA GLU A 83 -3.08 16.84 0.11
C GLU A 83 -3.70 15.77 -0.80
N ILE A 84 -5.02 15.64 -0.74
CA ILE A 84 -5.81 14.80 -1.63
C ILE A 84 -6.40 15.70 -2.72
N MET A 85 -5.97 15.47 -3.96
CA MET A 85 -6.55 16.09 -5.15
C MET A 85 -6.92 15.06 -6.21
N SER A 86 -5.94 14.26 -6.63
CA SER A 86 -6.08 13.31 -7.75
C SER A 86 -7.11 12.21 -7.50
N THR A 87 -7.41 11.89 -6.25
CA THR A 87 -8.35 10.83 -5.87
C THR A 87 -9.67 11.35 -5.33
N SER A 88 -9.91 12.66 -5.29
CA SER A 88 -11.11 13.27 -4.71
C SER A 88 -12.40 12.95 -5.49
N TYR A 89 -12.30 12.82 -6.81
CA TYR A 89 -13.43 12.51 -7.70
C TYR A 89 -13.93 11.06 -7.59
N LYS A 90 -13.17 10.16 -6.96
CA LYS A 90 -13.55 8.75 -6.87
C LYS A 90 -14.67 8.58 -5.86
N ALA A 91 -15.74 7.88 -6.24
CA ALA A 91 -16.86 7.53 -5.37
C ALA A 91 -16.51 6.34 -4.44
N ASP A 92 -15.49 6.56 -3.61
CA ASP A 92 -14.90 5.55 -2.73
C ASP A 92 -14.90 6.01 -1.26
N TYR A 93 -15.38 7.21 -0.96
CA TYR A 93 -15.30 7.79 0.37
C TYR A 93 -16.58 7.55 1.16
N LYS A 94 -16.41 7.29 2.46
CA LYS A 94 -17.48 7.11 3.43
C LYS A 94 -17.16 7.95 4.66
N LEU A 95 -18.14 8.75 5.09
CA LEU A 95 -18.06 9.52 6.32
C LEU A 95 -18.38 8.61 7.51
N ILE A 96 -17.53 8.62 8.53
CA ILE A 96 -17.79 7.89 9.77
C ILE A 96 -18.74 8.71 10.66
N PRO A 97 -19.81 8.11 11.21
CA PRO A 97 -20.67 8.77 12.19
C PRO A 97 -19.89 9.18 13.45
N LYS A 98 -20.19 10.36 14.02
CA LYS A 98 -19.43 10.91 15.17
C LYS A 98 -19.31 9.98 16.37
N HIS A 99 -20.33 9.17 16.65
CA HIS A 99 -20.32 8.25 17.78
C HIS A 99 -19.38 7.05 17.56
N GLU A 100 -19.17 6.65 16.30
CA GLU A 100 -18.27 5.54 15.92
C GLU A 100 -16.81 6.01 15.70
N GLU A 101 -16.58 7.32 15.54
CA GLU A 101 -15.25 7.87 15.24
C GLU A 101 -14.19 7.45 16.27
N VAL A 102 -14.54 7.45 17.56
CA VAL A 102 -13.60 7.10 18.65
C VAL A 102 -13.19 5.63 18.58
N GLU A 103 -14.16 4.74 18.33
CA GLU A 103 -13.91 3.31 18.24
C GLU A 103 -13.11 2.97 16.97
N TYR A 104 -13.49 3.57 15.83
CA TYR A 104 -12.79 3.37 14.56
C TYR A 104 -11.34 3.86 14.60
N CYS A 105 -11.06 4.92 15.35
CA CYS A 105 -9.71 5.45 15.51
C CYS A 105 -8.85 4.71 16.54
N ARG A 106 -9.41 3.72 17.24
CA ARG A 106 -8.65 2.93 18.21
C ARG A 106 -7.51 2.21 17.49
N LYS A 107 -6.28 2.48 17.91
CA LYS A 107 -5.09 1.86 17.33
C LYS A 107 -5.12 0.36 17.62
N PRO A 108 -5.05 -0.50 16.59
CA PRO A 108 -4.91 -1.94 16.81
C PRO A 108 -3.49 -2.25 17.31
N ALA A 109 -3.29 -3.50 17.72
CA ALA A 109 -1.97 -4.01 18.07
C ALA A 109 -0.97 -3.77 16.92
N PRO A 110 0.28 -3.37 17.22
CA PRO A 110 1.28 -3.12 16.21
C PRO A 110 1.56 -4.42 15.43
N ARG A 111 1.56 -4.34 14.11
CA ARG A 111 2.01 -5.45 13.27
C ARG A 111 3.47 -5.74 13.53
N GLU A 112 3.80 -7.02 13.63
CA GLU A 112 5.18 -7.50 13.61
C GLU A 112 5.90 -6.98 12.37
N MET A 113 7.03 -6.31 12.59
CA MET A 113 7.86 -5.80 11.52
C MET A 113 8.61 -6.97 10.87
N LYS A 114 8.52 -7.10 9.55
CA LYS A 114 9.23 -8.16 8.83
C LYS A 114 10.70 -7.80 8.73
N ILE A 115 11.58 -8.66 9.22
CA ILE A 115 13.03 -8.47 9.09
C ILE A 115 13.48 -9.19 7.82
N LEU A 116 14.03 -8.41 6.89
CA LEU A 116 14.60 -8.90 5.63
C LEU A 116 16.11 -9.11 5.78
N PRO A 117 16.69 -10.08 5.07
CA PRO A 117 18.13 -10.31 5.11
C PRO A 117 18.88 -9.13 4.47
N ARG A 118 20.10 -8.86 4.95
CA ARG A 118 20.97 -7.80 4.41
C ARG A 118 21.53 -8.16 3.03
N CYS A 119 21.78 -9.45 2.82
CA CYS A 119 22.29 -10.00 1.57
C CYS A 119 21.31 -11.06 1.06
N ILE A 120 21.16 -11.13 -0.25
CA ILE A 120 20.40 -12.18 -0.92
C ILE A 120 21.28 -12.87 -1.97
N ASP A 121 20.93 -14.11 -2.29
CA ASP A 121 21.62 -14.83 -3.35
C ASP A 121 21.40 -14.16 -4.70
N LEU A 122 22.37 -14.29 -5.60
CA LEU A 122 22.25 -13.79 -6.95
C LEU A 122 21.31 -14.65 -7.79
N PRO A 123 20.64 -14.06 -8.81
CA PRO A 123 19.89 -14.84 -9.79
C PRO A 123 20.78 -15.89 -10.44
N PRO A 124 20.24 -17.07 -10.80
CA PRO A 124 21.04 -18.23 -11.22
C PRO A 124 22.02 -17.91 -12.36
N LEU A 125 21.56 -17.16 -13.37
CA LEU A 125 22.42 -16.74 -14.49
C LEU A 125 23.56 -15.81 -14.04
N LEU A 126 23.25 -14.80 -13.22
CA LEU A 126 24.24 -13.85 -12.71
C LEU A 126 25.22 -14.52 -11.74
N ARG A 127 24.77 -15.53 -11.01
CA ARG A 127 25.62 -16.33 -10.13
C ARG A 127 26.68 -17.10 -10.91
N GLU A 128 26.30 -17.80 -11.98
CA GLU A 128 27.27 -18.51 -12.84
C GLU A 128 28.23 -17.53 -13.53
N TYR A 129 27.72 -16.42 -14.07
CA TYR A 129 28.56 -15.39 -14.68
C TYR A 129 29.62 -14.83 -13.72
N LEU A 130 29.23 -14.53 -12.47
CA LEU A 130 30.15 -13.99 -11.47
C LEU A 130 31.09 -15.05 -10.87
N LYS A 131 30.68 -16.32 -10.86
CA LYS A 131 31.58 -17.44 -10.51
C LYS A 131 32.74 -17.51 -11.50
N ASP A 132 32.44 -17.41 -12.80
CA ASP A 132 33.45 -17.46 -13.86
C ASP A 132 34.41 -16.25 -13.82
N GLU A 133 33.88 -15.04 -13.58
CA GLU A 133 34.71 -13.82 -13.52
C GLU A 133 35.51 -13.68 -12.22
N THR A 134 34.92 -14.03 -11.08
CA THR A 134 35.47 -13.69 -9.74
C THR A 134 36.09 -14.91 -9.02
N GLY A 135 35.83 -16.14 -9.50
CA GLY A 135 36.27 -17.37 -8.86
C GLY A 135 35.62 -17.66 -7.50
N LYS A 136 34.57 -16.93 -7.13
CA LYS A 136 33.82 -17.13 -5.87
C LYS A 136 32.61 -18.02 -6.13
N GLU A 137 32.52 -19.14 -5.41
CA GLU A 137 31.44 -20.13 -5.53
C GLU A 137 30.04 -19.56 -5.25
N ASN A 138 29.89 -18.69 -4.25
CA ASN A 138 28.58 -18.12 -3.87
C ASN A 138 28.66 -16.61 -3.65
N PRO A 139 28.68 -15.81 -4.73
CA PRO A 139 28.58 -14.37 -4.60
C PRO A 139 27.16 -13.98 -4.12
N GLN A 140 27.08 -13.05 -3.18
CA GLN A 140 25.83 -12.50 -2.64
C GLN A 140 25.69 -11.03 -3.01
N MET A 141 24.46 -10.53 -3.14
CA MET A 141 24.20 -9.13 -3.41
C MET A 141 23.52 -8.41 -2.24
N PRO A 142 23.85 -7.13 -1.97
CA PRO A 142 23.19 -6.37 -0.92
C PRO A 142 21.74 -6.06 -1.29
N LEU A 143 20.82 -6.29 -0.36
CA LEU A 143 19.40 -6.01 -0.56
C LEU A 143 19.12 -4.51 -0.33
N ILE A 144 18.79 -3.80 -1.40
CA ILE A 144 18.34 -2.40 -1.31
C ILE A 144 16.81 -2.38 -1.22
N ILE A 145 16.30 -1.91 -0.10
CA ILE A 145 14.86 -1.76 0.11
C ILE A 145 14.38 -0.36 -0.28
N ASN A 146 13.29 -0.30 -1.03
CA ASN A 146 12.59 0.97 -1.22
C ASN A 146 11.93 1.39 0.10
N LYS A 147 12.42 2.49 0.68
CA LYS A 147 11.93 3.10 1.93
C LYS A 147 10.71 4.02 1.72
N TYR A 148 10.31 4.27 0.47
CA TYR A 148 9.19 5.16 0.18
C TYR A 148 7.84 4.53 0.53
N GLY A 149 7.02 5.28 1.29
CA GLY A 149 5.65 4.93 1.65
C GLY A 149 5.50 4.04 2.89
N TYR A 150 4.33 3.40 3.02
CA TYR A 150 3.98 2.59 4.19
C TYR A 150 4.54 1.18 4.08
N LYS A 151 5.80 1.01 4.51
CA LYS A 151 6.45 -0.29 4.55
C LYS A 151 6.48 -0.82 5.97
N ASN A 152 6.35 -2.15 6.10
CA ASN A 152 6.43 -2.84 7.39
C ASN A 152 7.58 -3.85 7.39
N TYR A 153 8.68 -3.47 6.75
CA TYR A 153 9.90 -4.26 6.68
C TYR A 153 11.12 -3.42 7.05
N ARG A 154 12.12 -4.05 7.67
CA ARG A 154 13.45 -3.49 7.95
C ARG A 154 14.52 -4.48 7.55
N LEU A 155 15.75 -4.02 7.31
CA LEU A 155 16.90 -4.92 7.14
C LEU A 155 17.35 -5.43 8.51
N ALA A 156 17.83 -6.67 8.56
CA ALA A 156 18.46 -7.25 9.74
C ALA A 156 19.74 -6.50 10.12
N GLU A 157 19.95 -6.28 11.41
CA GLU A 157 21.22 -5.80 11.97
C GLU A 157 22.20 -6.97 12.18
N GLU A 158 23.48 -6.67 12.44
CA GLU A 158 24.53 -7.69 12.58
C GLU A 158 24.23 -8.62 13.77
N GLY A 159 23.78 -9.84 13.46
CA GLY A 159 23.42 -10.87 14.45
C GLY A 159 21.92 -11.20 14.53
N GLU A 160 21.03 -10.49 13.82
CA GLU A 160 19.60 -10.84 13.81
C GLU A 160 19.26 -11.90 12.75
N THR A 161 18.47 -12.92 13.12
CA THR A 161 17.92 -13.89 12.17
C THR A 161 16.79 -13.27 11.35
N PRO A 162 16.86 -13.24 10.00
CA PRO A 162 15.81 -12.69 9.16
C PRO A 162 14.50 -13.47 9.33
N THR A 163 13.38 -12.76 9.53
CA THR A 163 12.04 -13.36 9.61
C THR A 163 11.56 -13.90 8.26
N VAL A 164 12.12 -13.38 7.15
CA VAL A 164 11.76 -13.76 5.79
C VAL A 164 13.00 -14.31 5.09
N GLN A 165 12.95 -15.58 4.69
CA GLN A 165 13.94 -16.16 3.80
C GLN A 165 13.61 -15.80 2.36
N VAL A 166 14.53 -15.12 1.68
CA VAL A 166 14.40 -14.78 0.25
C VAL A 166 15.30 -15.75 -0.51
N GLY A 167 14.76 -16.89 -0.91
CA GLY A 167 15.48 -17.85 -1.76
C GLY A 167 15.30 -17.53 -3.24
N MET A 168 16.37 -17.61 -4.03
CA MET A 168 16.34 -17.45 -5.50
C MET A 168 16.11 -18.77 -6.23
N GLY A 169 15.07 -19.51 -5.85
CA GLY A 169 14.61 -20.73 -6.53
C GLY A 169 13.42 -20.49 -7.47
N LEU A 170 13.03 -21.51 -8.24
CA LEU A 170 11.81 -21.49 -9.06
C LEU A 170 10.51 -21.33 -8.23
N GLY A 171 10.59 -21.45 -6.90
CA GLY A 171 9.44 -21.51 -6.00
C GLY A 171 8.62 -22.78 -6.23
N ASP A 172 7.35 -22.75 -5.83
CA ASP A 172 6.39 -23.79 -6.19
C ASP A 172 5.74 -23.43 -7.54
N PRO A 173 6.11 -24.10 -8.65
CA PRO A 173 5.52 -23.81 -9.94
C PRO A 173 4.03 -24.19 -9.93
N VAL A 174 3.19 -23.32 -10.48
CA VAL A 174 1.74 -23.57 -10.64
C VAL A 174 1.46 -24.85 -11.42
N ASN A 175 2.38 -25.24 -12.30
CA ASN A 175 2.34 -26.51 -13.02
C ASN A 175 3.70 -27.23 -12.95
N PRO A 176 3.89 -28.16 -12.00
CA PRO A 176 5.16 -28.87 -11.81
C PRO A 176 5.63 -29.67 -13.03
N ARG A 177 4.71 -30.11 -13.89
CA ARG A 177 5.02 -30.95 -15.07
C ARG A 177 5.84 -30.24 -16.14
N LEU A 178 5.81 -28.91 -16.20
CA LEU A 178 6.58 -28.14 -17.18
C LEU A 178 8.07 -28.03 -16.81
N TYR A 179 8.44 -28.42 -15.59
CA TYR A 179 9.78 -28.23 -15.03
C TYR A 179 10.45 -29.56 -14.65
N THR A 180 9.76 -30.69 -14.78
CA THR A 180 10.41 -32.00 -14.74
C THR A 180 11.25 -32.14 -16.00
N VAL A 181 12.58 -32.01 -15.86
CA VAL A 181 13.52 -32.34 -16.93
C VAL A 181 13.35 -33.84 -17.20
N THR A 182 12.71 -34.20 -18.29
CA THR A 182 12.68 -35.57 -18.78
C THR A 182 14.13 -35.92 -19.12
N GLU A 183 14.78 -36.75 -18.31
CA GLU A 183 16.08 -37.32 -18.63
C GLU A 183 15.93 -38.07 -19.96
N ALA A 184 16.37 -37.45 -21.06
CA ALA A 184 16.52 -38.11 -22.33
C ALA A 184 17.65 -39.13 -22.17
N LYS A 185 17.27 -40.40 -22.05
CA LYS A 185 18.16 -41.56 -22.19
C LYS A 185 18.70 -41.66 -23.61
#